data_AF-H5XTL5-F1
#
_entry.id   AF-H5XTL5-F1
#
_cell.length_a   1.000
_cell.length_b   1.000
_cell.length_c   1.000
_cell.angle_alpha   90.00
_cell.angle_beta   90.00
_cell.angle_gamma   90.00
#
_symmetry.space_group_name_H-M   'P 1'
#
loop_
_entity.id
_entity.type
_entity.pdbx_description
1 polymer ?
#
loop_
_entity_poly.entity_id
_entity_poly.type
_entity_poly.pdbx_seq_one_letter_code
_entity_poly.pdbx_strand_id
1 'polypeptide(L)'
;MIHCSSLGKTALLIAMAEGNETDDYVSLAREKGFDVVTGKVGSMDVQKIIAAVETAAKRQGLTDDSYRSQHALYHAILDALQGLGRGPLQLGNILRTVGLRFAIVKGPRTLEDLDDLWIAVSMYGMIGAPIKGHEHEVCGLGINHL
;
A
#
# COMPACT_ATOMS: atom_id res chain seq x y z
N MET A 1 19.13 -9.65 8.84
CA MET A 1 18.26 -9.25 9.97
C MET A 1 17.09 -8.48 9.37
N ILE A 2 15.86 -8.97 9.53
CA ILE A 2 14.68 -8.37 8.92
C ILE A 2 14.28 -7.15 9.77
N HIS A 3 14.26 -5.96 9.18
CA HIS A 3 14.08 -4.70 9.92
C HIS A 3 12.73 -4.02 9.59
N CYS A 4 11.68 -4.37 10.33
CA CYS A 4 10.48 -3.54 10.49
C CYS A 4 10.75 -2.51 11.60
N SER A 5 11.35 -1.37 11.27
CA SER A 5 11.74 -0.32 12.24
C SER A 5 10.86 0.93 12.19
N SER A 6 10.13 1.11 11.09
CA SER A 6 9.20 2.22 10.88
C SER A 6 8.03 1.80 9.99
N LEU A 7 6.93 2.53 10.08
CA LEU A 7 5.67 2.21 9.41
C LEU A 7 5.84 2.05 7.89
N GLY A 8 6.38 3.07 7.23
CA GLY A 8 6.53 3.08 5.76
C GLY A 8 7.51 2.04 5.23
N LYS A 9 8.63 1.83 5.93
CA LYS A 9 9.60 0.77 5.57
C LYS A 9 8.96 -0.61 5.66
N THR A 10 8.19 -0.84 6.72
CA THR A 10 7.46 -2.10 6.92
C THR A 10 6.47 -2.34 5.79
N ALA A 11 5.67 -1.34 5.45
CA ALA A 11 4.73 -1.41 4.33
C ALA A 11 5.44 -1.74 3.01
N LEU A 12 6.52 -1.04 2.67
CA LEU A 12 7.27 -1.29 1.42
C LEU A 12 7.84 -2.71 1.37
N LEU A 13 8.49 -3.17 2.44
CA LEU A 13 9.07 -4.52 2.50
C LEU A 13 8.00 -5.59 2.26
N ILE A 14 6.83 -5.46 2.89
CA ILE A 14 5.72 -6.41 2.72
C ILE A 14 5.19 -6.41 1.28
N ALA A 15 5.03 -5.24 0.65
CA ALA A 15 4.53 -5.16 -0.72
C ALA A 15 5.54 -5.72 -1.76
N MET A 16 6.84 -5.57 -1.50
CA MET A 16 7.91 -6.07 -2.37
C MET A 16 8.18 -7.56 -2.19
N ALA A 17 7.97 -8.11 -0.99
CA ALA A 17 8.20 -9.53 -0.68
C ALA A 17 7.38 -10.48 -1.56
N GLU A 18 7.91 -11.70 -1.75
CA GLU A 18 7.29 -12.73 -2.58
C GLU A 18 7.16 -14.07 -1.86
N GLY A 19 6.09 -14.80 -2.18
CA GLY A 19 5.85 -16.14 -1.62
C GLY A 19 5.82 -16.12 -0.10
N ASN A 20 6.56 -17.03 0.53
CA ASN A 20 6.59 -17.18 1.98
C ASN A 20 7.22 -15.98 2.69
N GLU A 21 8.05 -15.20 2.00
CA GLU A 21 8.72 -14.04 2.60
C GLU A 21 7.70 -12.97 3.02
N THR A 22 6.59 -12.84 2.27
CA THR A 22 5.50 -11.93 2.64
C THR A 22 4.93 -12.27 4.01
N ASP A 23 4.71 -13.56 4.29
CA ASP A 23 4.12 -14.01 5.56
C ASP A 23 5.10 -13.80 6.73
N ASP A 24 6.40 -13.98 6.50
CA ASP A 24 7.45 -13.70 7.48
C ASP A 24 7.47 -12.21 7.86
N TYR A 25 7.42 -11.31 6.87
CA TYR A 25 7.36 -9.87 7.11
C TYR A 25 6.08 -9.43 7.82
N VAL A 26 4.93 -10.00 7.44
CA VAL A 26 3.64 -9.72 8.08
C VAL A 26 3.65 -10.17 9.54
N SER A 27 4.16 -11.36 9.82
CA SER A 27 4.25 -11.90 11.18
C SER A 27 5.15 -11.04 12.06
N LEU A 28 6.34 -10.68 11.55
CA LEU A 28 7.27 -9.81 12.26
C LEU A 28 6.70 -8.41 12.50
N ALA A 29 5.94 -7.86 11.55
CA ALA A 29 5.30 -6.56 11.74
C ALA A 29 4.25 -6.60 12.87
N ARG A 30 3.44 -7.66 12.91
CA ARG A 30 2.43 -7.87 13.96
C ARG A 30 3.06 -8.05 15.35
N GLU A 31 4.16 -8.80 15.45
CA GLU A 31 4.91 -8.94 16.71
C GLU A 31 5.41 -7.59 17.26
N LYS A 32 5.63 -6.61 16.37
CA LYS A 32 6.07 -5.26 16.73
C LYS A 32 4.93 -4.27 16.96
N GLY A 33 3.68 -4.73 16.96
CA GLY A 33 2.51 -3.91 17.22
C GLY A 33 1.93 -3.19 15.99
N PHE A 34 2.29 -3.61 14.78
CA PHE A 34 1.65 -3.11 13.57
C PHE A 34 0.47 -3.99 13.15
N ASP A 35 -0.64 -3.36 12.76
CA ASP A 35 -1.72 -4.05 12.05
C ASP A 35 -1.42 -4.03 10.55
N VAL A 36 -1.61 -5.17 9.89
CA VAL A 36 -1.20 -5.36 8.49
C VAL A 36 -2.27 -6.04 7.66
N VAL A 37 -2.55 -5.45 6.50
CA VAL A 37 -3.40 -5.99 5.43
C VAL A 37 -2.59 -6.01 4.14
N THR A 38 -2.66 -7.11 3.38
CA THR A 38 -2.03 -7.23 2.07
C THR A 38 -3.05 -7.57 1.01
N GLY A 39 -2.72 -7.30 -0.25
CA GLY A 39 -3.58 -7.65 -1.38
C GLY A 39 -2.90 -7.48 -2.73
N LYS A 40 -3.66 -7.78 -3.78
CA LYS A 40 -3.23 -7.64 -5.17
C LYS A 40 -4.34 -6.98 -5.98
N VAL A 41 -3.97 -6.14 -6.95
CA VAL A 41 -4.91 -5.50 -7.87
C VAL A 41 -4.25 -5.24 -9.21
N GLY A 42 -4.97 -5.49 -10.30
CA GLY A 42 -4.55 -5.14 -11.65
C GLY A 42 -5.66 -4.38 -12.36
N SER A 43 -5.33 -3.24 -12.96
CA SER A 43 -6.34 -2.36 -13.56
C SER A 43 -5.72 -1.31 -14.49
N MET A 44 -6.51 -0.87 -15.47
CA MET A 44 -6.29 0.37 -16.22
C MET A 44 -7.05 1.56 -15.62
N ASP A 45 -7.91 1.29 -14.64
CA ASP A 45 -8.73 2.28 -13.94
C ASP A 45 -8.22 2.46 -12.52
N VAL A 46 -7.81 3.68 -12.21
CA VAL A 46 -7.30 4.11 -10.91
C VAL A 46 -8.37 3.91 -9.81
N GLN A 47 -9.65 4.15 -10.12
CA GLN A 47 -10.73 4.02 -9.13
C GLN A 47 -10.87 2.58 -8.63
N LYS A 48 -10.63 1.59 -9.50
CA LYS A 48 -10.63 0.18 -9.08
C LYS A 48 -9.46 -0.16 -8.14
N ILE A 49 -8.32 0.51 -8.30
CA ILE A 49 -7.17 0.34 -7.40
C ILE A 49 -7.52 0.92 -6.02
N ILE A 50 -8.05 2.14 -5.99
CA ILE A 50 -8.51 2.80 -4.75
C ILE A 50 -9.53 1.91 -4.03
N ALA A 51 -10.59 1.50 -4.73
CA ALA A 51 -11.66 0.69 -4.16
C ALA A 51 -11.17 -0.67 -3.64
N ALA A 52 -10.20 -1.31 -4.31
CA ALA A 52 -9.63 -2.57 -3.86
C ALA A 52 -8.88 -2.42 -2.52
N VAL A 53 -8.10 -1.34 -2.36
CA VAL A 53 -7.35 -1.06 -1.14
C VAL A 53 -8.30 -0.69 0.00
N GLU A 54 -9.28 0.18 -0.23
CA GLU A 54 -10.31 0.55 0.76
C GLU A 54 -11.11 -0.67 1.22
N THR A 55 -11.55 -1.50 0.27
CA THR A 55 -12.30 -2.72 0.59
C THR A 55 -11.49 -3.68 1.44
N ALA A 56 -10.20 -3.85 1.13
CA ALA A 56 -9.31 -4.71 1.90
C ALA A 56 -9.09 -4.18 3.33
N ALA A 57 -8.84 -2.87 3.47
CA ALA A 57 -8.66 -2.22 4.77
C ALA A 57 -9.90 -2.36 5.66
N LYS A 58 -11.08 -2.06 5.08
CA LYS A 58 -12.36 -2.11 5.78
C LYS A 58 -12.73 -3.54 6.20
N ARG A 59 -12.58 -4.50 5.29
CA ARG A 59 -12.93 -5.91 5.57
C ARG A 59 -12.11 -6.51 6.71
N GLN A 60 -10.86 -6.07 6.88
CA GLN A 60 -9.98 -6.54 7.94
C GLN A 60 -9.95 -5.62 9.17
N GLY A 61 -10.80 -4.59 9.24
CA GLY A 61 -10.93 -3.72 10.41
C GLY A 61 -9.75 -2.77 10.64
N LEU A 62 -8.92 -2.51 9.62
CA LEU A 62 -7.81 -1.56 9.74
C LEU A 62 -8.32 -0.12 9.92
N THR A 63 -9.41 0.18 9.24
CA THR A 63 -10.14 1.45 9.29
C THR A 63 -11.56 1.23 9.75
N ASP A 64 -12.10 2.16 10.52
CA ASP A 64 -13.52 2.17 10.91
C ASP A 64 -14.38 2.94 9.89
N ASP A 65 -15.68 3.07 10.19
CA ASP A 65 -16.61 3.88 9.39
C ASP A 65 -16.51 5.39 9.67
N SER A 66 -15.52 5.83 10.46
CA SER A 66 -15.34 7.25 10.71
C SER A 66 -14.76 7.95 9.47
N TYR A 67 -15.25 9.16 9.23
CA TYR A 67 -14.71 10.01 8.17
C TYR A 67 -13.20 10.23 8.33
N ARG A 68 -12.69 10.36 9.57
CA ARG A 68 -11.27 10.59 9.83
C ARG A 68 -10.42 9.42 9.34
N SER A 69 -10.79 8.18 9.69
CA SER A 69 -10.03 7.00 9.28
C SER A 69 -10.08 6.76 7.76
N GLN A 70 -11.26 6.93 7.17
CA GLN A 70 -11.45 6.80 5.72
C GLN A 70 -10.70 7.88 4.93
N HIS A 71 -10.75 9.13 5.39
CA HIS A 71 -10.04 10.24 4.77
C HIS A 71 -8.52 10.07 4.84
N ALA A 72 -8.00 9.63 6.00
CA ALA A 72 -6.58 9.33 6.17
C ALA A 72 -6.10 8.23 5.20
N LEU A 73 -6.86 7.12 5.11
CA LEU A 73 -6.57 6.04 4.18
C LEU A 73 -6.62 6.51 2.72
N TYR A 74 -7.67 7.23 2.34
CA TYR A 74 -7.84 7.73 0.97
C TYR A 74 -6.65 8.59 0.52
N HIS A 75 -6.21 9.53 1.37
CA HIS A 75 -5.04 10.36 1.06
C HIS A 75 -3.73 9.55 1.02
N ALA A 76 -3.55 8.58 1.91
CA ALA A 76 -2.40 7.66 1.82
C ALA A 76 -2.41 6.83 0.52
N ILE A 77 -3.60 6.42 0.04
CA ILE A 77 -3.73 5.75 -1.26
C ILE A 77 -3.34 6.70 -2.40
N LEU A 78 -3.82 7.94 -2.39
CA LEU A 78 -3.49 8.92 -3.43
C LEU A 78 -2.00 9.19 -3.52
N ASP A 79 -1.32 9.36 -2.38
CA ASP A 79 0.14 9.57 -2.35
C ASP A 79 0.92 8.36 -2.87
N ALA A 80 0.50 7.14 -2.52
CA ALA A 80 1.07 5.93 -3.09
C ALA A 80 0.89 5.87 -4.62
N LEU A 81 -0.30 6.23 -5.11
CA LEU A 81 -0.62 6.28 -6.53
C LEU A 81 0.20 7.34 -7.30
N GLN A 82 0.55 8.47 -6.66
CA GLN A 82 1.46 9.45 -7.26
C GLN A 82 2.85 8.85 -7.52
N GLY A 83 3.36 8.02 -6.60
CA GLY A 83 4.59 7.25 -6.81
C GLY A 83 4.52 6.33 -8.03
N LEU A 84 3.34 5.78 -8.33
CA LEU A 84 3.13 4.97 -9.53
C LEU A 84 3.08 5.79 -10.82
N GLY A 85 2.32 6.89 -10.79
CA GLY A 85 2.10 7.77 -11.94
C GLY A 85 3.36 8.53 -12.34
N ARG A 86 4.22 8.91 -11.36
CA ARG A 86 5.42 9.74 -11.53
C ARG A 86 5.11 11.03 -12.32
N GLY A 87 3.96 11.64 -12.01
CA GLY A 87 3.34 12.69 -12.80
C GLY A 87 1.81 12.58 -12.71
N PRO A 88 1.07 13.03 -13.74
CA PRO A 88 -0.39 12.94 -13.74
C PRO A 88 -0.89 11.51 -13.49
N LEU A 89 -1.83 11.37 -12.55
CA LEU A 89 -2.42 10.08 -12.20
C LEU A 89 -3.37 9.59 -13.30
N GLN A 90 -2.79 8.93 -14.31
CA GLN A 90 -3.52 8.39 -15.47
C GLN A 90 -2.96 7.02 -15.83
N LEU A 91 -3.85 6.08 -16.15
CA LEU A 91 -3.50 4.73 -16.58
C LEU A 91 -4.11 4.44 -17.96
N GLY A 92 -5.38 4.02 -18.01
CA GLY A 92 -6.04 3.66 -19.26
C GLY A 92 -6.12 4.78 -20.28
N ASN A 93 -6.29 6.02 -19.81
CA ASN A 93 -6.34 7.22 -20.67
C ASN A 93 -5.04 7.48 -21.43
N ILE A 94 -3.92 6.93 -20.97
CA ILE A 94 -2.60 7.02 -21.61
C ILE A 94 -2.08 5.65 -22.05
N LEU A 95 -2.98 4.69 -22.27
CA LEU A 95 -2.68 3.33 -22.72
C LEU A 95 -1.68 2.59 -21.81
N ARG A 96 -1.86 2.72 -20.49
CA ARG A 96 -1.11 1.96 -19.48
C ARG A 96 -2.02 1.10 -18.60
N THR A 97 -1.48 -0.03 -18.16
CA THR A 97 -2.08 -0.90 -17.15
C THR A 97 -1.07 -1.15 -16.03
N VAL A 98 -1.58 -1.52 -14.85
CA VAL A 98 -0.74 -1.96 -13.73
C VAL A 98 -1.15 -3.33 -13.23
N GLY A 99 -0.19 -4.04 -12.64
CA GLY A 99 -0.41 -5.22 -11.80
C GLY A 99 0.39 -5.05 -10.52
N LEU A 100 -0.30 -4.89 -9.39
CA LEU A 100 0.29 -4.43 -8.13
C LEU A 100 0.01 -5.42 -7.00
N ARG A 101 1.01 -5.63 -6.14
CA ARG A 101 0.84 -6.00 -4.74
C ARG A 101 0.74 -4.73 -3.92
N PHE A 102 -0.07 -4.75 -2.87
CA PHE A 102 -0.13 -3.65 -1.91
C PHE A 102 -0.10 -4.16 -0.47
N ALA A 103 0.39 -3.31 0.42
CA ALA A 103 0.31 -3.51 1.86
C ALA A 103 -0.21 -2.24 2.52
N ILE A 104 -1.07 -2.42 3.52
CA ILE A 104 -1.59 -1.37 4.37
C ILE A 104 -1.13 -1.69 5.77
N VAL A 105 -0.39 -0.77 6.38
CA VAL A 105 0.18 -0.92 7.71
C VAL A 105 -0.34 0.21 8.58
N LYS A 106 -0.93 -0.14 9.72
CA LYS A 106 -1.40 0.80 10.73
C LYS A 106 -0.59 0.60 12.02
N GLY A 107 -0.24 1.69 12.68
CA GLY A 107 0.49 1.67 13.95
C GLY A 107 1.30 2.93 14.16
N PRO A 108 2.27 2.91 15.09
CA PRO A 108 3.11 4.07 15.38
C PRO A 108 4.05 4.39 14.21
N ARG A 109 4.49 5.64 14.09
CA ARG A 109 5.38 6.04 12.98
C ARG A 109 6.74 5.31 13.05
N THR A 110 7.27 5.18 14.25
CA THR A 110 8.46 4.40 14.60
C THR A 110 8.18 3.59 15.86
N LEU A 111 8.99 2.58 16.18
CA LEU A 111 8.81 1.77 17.40
C LEU A 111 9.03 2.54 18.71
N GLU A 112 9.56 3.76 18.62
CA GLU A 112 9.85 4.64 19.75
C GLU A 112 8.76 5.71 19.93
N ASP A 113 7.95 5.96 18.90
CA ASP A 113 6.98 7.05 18.77
C ASP A 113 5.55 6.49 18.87
N LEU A 114 5.15 6.11 20.09
CA LEU A 114 3.91 5.34 20.37
C LEU A 114 2.66 6.22 20.57
N ASP A 115 2.82 7.54 20.60
CA ASP A 115 1.75 8.47 21.00
C ASP A 115 0.68 8.65 19.92
N ASP A 116 1.05 8.52 18.65
CA ASP A 116 0.15 8.72 17.50
C ASP A 116 0.05 7.48 16.61
N LEU A 117 -1.16 7.24 16.12
CA LEU A 117 -1.42 6.22 15.10
C LEU A 117 -1.33 6.83 13.71
N TRP A 118 -0.73 6.05 12.82
CA TRP A 118 -0.51 6.40 11.43
C TRP A 118 -0.94 5.23 10.55
N ILE A 119 -1.16 5.53 9.28
CA ILE A 119 -1.43 4.53 8.24
C ILE A 119 -0.48 4.74 7.08
N ALA A 120 0.14 3.64 6.62
CA ALA A 120 0.95 3.60 5.42
C ALA A 120 0.30 2.68 4.39
N VAL A 121 0.22 3.14 3.15
CA VAL A 121 -0.17 2.34 1.99
C VAL A 121 1.04 2.25 1.07
N SER A 122 1.52 1.04 0.84
CA SER A 122 2.58 0.77 -0.14
C SER A 122 2.02 -0.03 -1.31
N MET A 123 2.56 0.22 -2.49
CA MET A 123 2.24 -0.53 -3.69
C MET A 123 3.53 -0.84 -4.44
N TYR A 124 3.64 -2.06 -4.96
CA TYR A 124 4.76 -2.48 -5.79
C TYR A 124 4.28 -3.46 -6.86
N GLY A 125 4.83 -3.36 -8.06
CA GLY A 125 4.56 -4.30 -9.14
C GLY A 125 4.95 -3.72 -10.47
N MET A 126 4.19 -4.06 -11.52
CA MET A 126 4.51 -3.71 -12.89
C MET A 126 3.55 -2.64 -13.42
N ILE A 127 4.09 -1.71 -14.21
CA ILE A 127 3.35 -0.74 -15.03
C ILE A 127 3.86 -0.81 -16.47
N GLY A 128 2.96 -0.76 -17.44
CA GLY A 128 3.35 -0.93 -18.84
C GLY A 128 2.24 -0.68 -19.83
N ALA A 129 2.56 -0.88 -21.11
CA ALA A 129 1.55 -0.98 -22.16
C ALA A 129 0.61 -2.17 -21.86
N PRO A 130 -0.62 -2.21 -22.41
CA PRO A 130 -1.53 -3.36 -22.29
C PRO A 130 -1.07 -4.55 -23.16
N ILE A 131 0.22 -4.87 -23.10
CA ILE A 131 0.92 -5.94 -23.83
C ILE A 131 1.86 -6.60 -22.83
N LYS A 132 1.66 -7.89 -22.58
CA LYS A 132 2.48 -8.67 -21.63
C LYS A 132 3.96 -8.57 -22.00
N GLY A 133 4.82 -8.28 -21.01
CA GLY A 133 6.26 -8.11 -21.22
C GLY A 133 6.70 -6.72 -21.67
N HIS A 134 5.78 -5.80 -21.97
CA HIS A 134 6.08 -4.39 -22.24
C HIS A 134 5.82 -3.54 -20.98
N GLU A 135 6.39 -3.99 -19.88
CA GLU A 135 6.17 -3.47 -18.53
C GLU A 135 7.47 -3.37 -17.76
N HIS A 136 7.52 -2.46 -16.80
CA HIS A 136 8.66 -2.28 -15.92
C HIS A 136 8.17 -2.10 -14.48
N GLU A 137 9.08 -2.25 -13.52
CA GLU A 137 8.75 -2.14 -12.11
C GLU A 137 8.37 -0.71 -11.71
N VAL A 138 7.49 -0.61 -10.72
CA VAL A 138 7.09 0.65 -10.11
C VAL A 138 6.77 0.44 -8.63
N CYS A 139 7.01 1.47 -7.82
CA CYS A 139 6.61 1.47 -6.43
C CYS A 139 5.98 2.80 -6.04
N GLY A 140 5.20 2.77 -4.97
CA GLY A 140 4.54 3.93 -4.39
C GLY A 140 4.36 3.74 -2.89
N LEU A 141 4.46 4.85 -2.15
CA LEU A 141 4.23 4.89 -0.71
C LEU A 141 3.47 6.17 -0.37
N GLY A 142 2.40 6.04 0.38
CA GLY A 142 1.71 7.15 1.02
C GLY A 142 1.57 6.89 2.51
N ILE A 143 1.69 7.95 3.32
CA ILE A 143 1.64 7.88 4.77
C ILE A 143 0.77 9.02 5.25
N ASN A 144 -0.16 8.73 6.16
CA ASN A 144 -0.97 9.76 6.79
C ASN A 144 -1.20 9.48 8.28
N HIS A 145 -1.51 10.52 9.03
CA HIS A 145 -1.89 10.43 10.43
C HIS A 145 -3.35 9.96 10.52
N LEU A 146 -3.65 9.13 11.53
CA LEU A 146 -4.99 8.59 11.79
C LEU A 146 -5.70 9.33 12.89
#